data_AF-A0A0C9XSA8-F1
#
_entry.id   AF-A0A0C9XSA8-F1
#
_cell.length_a   1.000
_cell.length_b   1.000
_cell.length_c   1.000
_cell.angle_alpha   90.00
_cell.angle_beta   90.00
_cell.angle_gamma   90.00
#
_symmetry.space_group_name_H-M   'P 1'
#
loop_
_entity.id
_entity.type
_entity.pdbx_description
1 polymer ?
#
loop_
_entity_poly.entity_id
_entity_poly.type
_entity_poly.pdbx_seq_one_letter_code
_entity_poly.pdbx_strand_id
1 'polypeptide(L)'
;MFVNPAPISGWVNGNLYVPTTEEIGILPIPEEIHTTSGMAGYVPTMDGDQQHWFLAAKQGTRKPVLPVHTPAEKELFRELMNHDSSFSPQSGEPRWRDAVKIWNANADQKDNISYKLIEQLKVYYAKWKILLHVKETMSLSASARKPLALIIHDPQHSAAAPAVQVQQMRPLAIERGLLDMPTTTTMTPVTPNLNLPGPPKPHNHSTTNQTPSTSATETPAPTSSVKHGSGSHMVQANHIDMRAQAEMLARQRVADTMAKSKPALAPRKRRTCRKCAKLECPGSQTVSNCWNPCQDCRTINCRGRNSKRPEKTCYEGWD
;
A
#
# COMPACT_ATOMS: atom_id res chain seq x y z
N MET A 1 43.77 -12.53 -20.33
CA MET A 1 43.47 -12.62 -21.78
C MET A 1 42.19 -13.41 -21.93
N PHE A 2 41.08 -12.74 -22.26
CA PHE A 2 39.81 -13.43 -22.55
C PHE A 2 39.83 -13.91 -24.00
N VAL A 3 39.66 -15.21 -24.18
CA VAL A 3 39.61 -15.88 -25.48
C VAL A 3 38.32 -15.47 -26.19
N ASN A 4 38.43 -15.04 -27.45
CA ASN A 4 37.31 -14.68 -28.32
C ASN A 4 36.22 -15.77 -28.31
N PRO A 5 34.97 -15.48 -27.91
CA PRO A 5 33.89 -16.44 -28.03
C PRO A 5 33.56 -16.66 -29.51
N ALA A 6 33.47 -17.93 -29.92
CA ALA A 6 33.14 -18.30 -31.29
C ALA A 6 31.73 -17.80 -31.67
N PRO A 7 31.53 -17.21 -32.87
CA PRO A 7 30.22 -16.78 -33.33
C PRO A 7 29.35 -18.01 -33.58
N ILE A 8 28.27 -18.14 -32.81
CA ILE A 8 27.23 -19.15 -33.04
C ILE A 8 26.43 -18.71 -34.27
N SER A 9 26.79 -19.26 -35.43
CA SER A 9 26.01 -19.12 -36.67
C SER A 9 24.81 -20.06 -36.63
N GLY A 10 23.60 -19.52 -36.64
CA GLY A 10 22.38 -20.33 -36.86
C GLY A 10 21.25 -20.17 -35.84
N TRP A 11 21.35 -19.29 -34.84
CA TRP A 11 20.22 -19.00 -33.96
C TRP A 11 19.33 -17.89 -34.56
N VAL A 12 18.47 -18.28 -35.50
CA VAL A 12 17.41 -17.41 -36.02
C VAL A 12 16.28 -17.41 -35.00
N ASN A 13 16.32 -16.46 -34.07
CA ASN A 13 15.22 -16.23 -33.15
C ASN A 13 14.02 -15.71 -33.98
N GLY A 14 12.95 -16.50 -34.05
CA GLY A 14 11.74 -16.24 -34.83
C GLY A 14 10.92 -15.08 -34.28
N ASN A 15 11.46 -13.86 -34.37
CA ASN A 15 10.91 -12.68 -33.76
C ASN A 15 10.82 -11.54 -34.79
N LEU A 16 9.58 -11.26 -35.20
CA LEU A 16 9.13 -10.04 -35.91
C LEU A 16 9.34 -8.75 -35.08
N TYR A 17 10.35 -8.69 -34.22
CA TYR A 17 10.70 -7.48 -33.49
C TYR A 17 11.70 -6.71 -34.33
N VAL A 18 11.22 -5.63 -34.94
CA VAL A 18 12.10 -4.57 -35.45
C VAL A 18 12.96 -4.10 -34.27
N PRO A 19 14.29 -3.93 -34.44
CA PRO A 19 15.11 -3.28 -33.44
C PRO A 19 14.50 -1.90 -33.15
N THR A 20 13.89 -1.74 -31.98
CA THR A 20 13.38 -0.45 -31.55
C THR A 20 14.56 0.42 -31.12
N THR A 21 14.56 1.69 -31.54
CA THR A 21 15.48 2.71 -31.04
C THR A 21 15.05 3.26 -29.68
N GLU A 22 13.91 2.79 -29.14
CA GLU A 22 13.56 3.07 -27.76
C GLU A 22 14.57 2.35 -26.86
N GLU A 23 15.43 3.13 -26.20
CA GLU A 23 16.14 2.65 -25.02
C GLU A 23 15.08 2.33 -23.96
N ILE A 24 14.62 1.06 -23.91
CA ILE A 24 13.90 0.53 -22.76
C ILE A 24 14.90 0.56 -21.60
N GLY A 25 14.94 1.68 -20.88
CA GLY A 25 16.08 2.01 -20.06
C GLY A 25 15.85 3.19 -19.13
N ILE A 26 16.79 3.36 -18.23
CA ILE A 26 16.84 4.46 -17.27
C ILE A 26 17.10 5.73 -18.06
N LEU A 27 16.04 6.52 -18.28
CA LEU A 27 16.15 7.81 -18.95
C LEU A 27 16.98 8.77 -18.10
N PRO A 28 17.81 9.61 -18.75
CA PRO A 28 18.48 10.69 -18.05
C PRO A 28 17.44 11.60 -17.40
N ILE A 29 17.72 12.04 -16.18
CA ILE A 29 16.85 12.95 -15.48
C ILE A 29 17.08 14.35 -16.09
N PRO A 30 16.00 15.09 -16.45
CA PRO A 30 16.14 16.45 -16.97
C PRO A 30 16.90 17.37 -16.01
N GLU A 31 17.75 18.24 -16.54
CA GLU A 31 18.58 19.18 -15.76
C GLU A 31 17.74 20.15 -14.90
N GLU A 32 16.53 20.49 -15.35
CA GLU A 32 15.57 21.26 -14.56
C GLU A 32 15.19 20.54 -13.25
N ILE A 33 15.05 19.21 -13.29
CA ILE A 33 14.76 18.39 -12.12
C ILE A 33 15.98 18.29 -11.21
N HIS A 34 17.20 18.26 -11.77
CA HIS A 34 18.44 18.34 -10.99
C HIS A 34 18.47 19.60 -10.14
N THR A 35 18.32 20.76 -10.79
CA THR A 35 18.39 22.07 -10.15
C THR A 35 17.26 22.24 -9.12
N THR A 36 16.03 21.86 -9.48
CA THR A 36 14.88 22.02 -8.58
C THR A 36 14.91 21.07 -7.38
N SER A 37 15.52 19.89 -7.53
CA SER A 37 15.66 18.89 -6.45
C SER A 37 16.98 19.01 -5.68
N GLY A 38 17.88 19.90 -6.07
CA GLY A 38 19.20 20.06 -5.43
C GLY A 38 20.09 18.84 -5.61
N MET A 39 20.12 18.26 -6.81
CA MET A 39 21.01 17.13 -7.15
C MET A 39 22.21 17.64 -7.93
N ALA A 40 23.41 17.15 -7.59
CA ALA A 40 24.60 17.42 -8.39
C ALA A 40 24.63 16.52 -9.63
N GLY A 41 25.24 17.00 -10.72
CA GLY A 41 25.44 16.23 -11.95
C GLY A 41 26.53 15.16 -11.82
N TYR A 42 26.48 14.14 -12.67
CA TYR A 42 27.47 13.07 -12.70
C TYR A 42 28.81 13.52 -13.29
N VAL A 43 29.92 13.26 -12.58
CA VAL A 43 31.28 13.54 -13.03
C VAL A 43 32.07 12.22 -13.13
N PRO A 44 32.35 11.70 -14.35
CA PRO A 44 32.96 10.38 -14.54
C PRO A 44 34.28 10.14 -13.78
N THR A 45 35.07 11.19 -13.59
CA THR A 45 36.38 11.11 -12.91
C THR A 45 36.28 10.98 -11.40
N MET A 46 35.19 11.44 -10.78
CA MET A 46 34.99 11.41 -9.32
C MET A 46 33.98 10.35 -8.89
N ASP A 47 32.99 10.07 -9.75
CA ASP A 47 31.80 9.31 -9.41
C ASP A 47 31.82 7.86 -9.96
N GLY A 48 32.86 7.48 -10.71
CA GLY A 48 32.98 6.18 -11.38
C GLY A 48 33.14 4.97 -10.46
N ASP A 49 33.65 5.19 -9.24
CA ASP A 49 33.92 4.10 -8.27
C ASP A 49 32.80 3.92 -7.23
N GLN A 50 31.75 4.74 -7.28
CA GLN A 50 30.68 4.67 -6.28
C GLN A 50 29.75 3.48 -6.48
N GLN A 51 29.00 3.15 -5.42
CA GLN A 51 27.97 2.13 -5.51
C GLN A 51 26.86 2.55 -6.49
N HIS A 52 26.56 1.66 -7.44
CA HIS A 52 25.60 1.91 -8.53
C HIS A 52 25.98 3.09 -9.44
N TRP A 53 27.28 3.35 -9.66
CA TRP A 53 27.77 4.36 -10.59
C TRP A 53 27.12 4.28 -11.98
N PHE A 54 26.84 3.06 -12.47
CA PHE A 54 26.19 2.87 -13.78
C PHE A 54 24.80 3.52 -13.85
N LEU A 55 24.02 3.43 -12.76
CA LEU A 55 22.70 4.07 -12.68
C LEU A 55 22.86 5.59 -12.61
N ALA A 56 23.79 6.07 -11.79
CA ALA A 56 24.10 7.49 -11.64
C ALA A 56 24.53 8.12 -12.99
N ALA A 57 25.43 7.44 -13.72
CA ALA A 57 25.90 7.83 -15.04
C ALA A 57 24.76 7.89 -16.07
N LYS A 58 23.86 6.91 -16.07
CA LYS A 58 22.69 6.90 -16.97
C LYS A 58 21.65 7.96 -16.62
N GLN A 59 21.50 8.26 -15.32
CA GLN A 59 20.59 9.30 -14.83
C GLN A 59 21.16 10.72 -15.00
N GLY A 60 22.48 10.85 -15.18
CA GLY A 60 23.16 12.14 -15.24
C GLY A 60 23.33 12.79 -13.86
N THR A 61 23.17 12.04 -12.77
CA THR A 61 23.24 12.54 -11.39
C THR A 61 24.49 12.00 -10.69
N ARG A 62 25.08 12.80 -9.79
CA ARG A 62 26.25 12.43 -8.98
C ARG A 62 26.02 11.13 -8.22
N LYS A 63 24.84 10.94 -7.63
CA LYS A 63 24.42 9.71 -6.94
C LYS A 63 23.22 9.10 -7.64
N PRO A 64 23.02 7.77 -7.56
CA PRO A 64 21.84 7.14 -8.14
C PRO A 64 20.57 7.62 -7.44
N VAL A 65 19.48 7.73 -8.20
CA VAL A 65 18.13 7.99 -7.68
C VAL A 65 17.43 6.66 -7.43
N LEU A 66 17.31 6.28 -6.15
CA LEU A 66 16.77 4.99 -5.71
C LEU A 66 15.64 5.19 -4.69
N PRO A 67 14.62 4.31 -4.62
CA PRO A 67 13.63 4.33 -3.55
C PRO A 67 14.29 4.25 -2.15
N VAL A 68 13.64 4.75 -1.10
CA VAL A 68 14.15 4.62 0.28
C VAL A 68 14.16 3.15 0.68
N HIS A 69 15.35 2.57 0.84
CA HIS A 69 15.52 1.15 1.09
C HIS A 69 16.59 0.83 2.15
N THR A 70 17.64 1.65 2.28
CA THR A 70 18.72 1.37 3.22
C THR A 70 18.34 1.75 4.67
N PRO A 71 18.94 1.11 5.69
CA PRO A 71 18.72 1.50 7.09
C PRO A 71 19.11 2.95 7.38
N ALA A 72 20.21 3.43 6.76
CA ALA A 72 20.69 4.80 6.92
C ALA A 72 19.70 5.83 6.36
N GLU A 73 19.11 5.56 5.19
CA GLU A 73 18.06 6.41 4.62
C GLU A 73 16.81 6.44 5.49
N LYS A 74 16.40 5.29 6.03
CA LYS A 74 15.23 5.21 6.93
C LYS A 74 15.47 6.01 8.20
N GLU A 75 16.69 6.02 8.71
CA GLU A 75 17.06 6.79 9.90
C GLU A 75 17.12 8.29 9.60
N LEU A 76 17.74 8.69 8.47
CA LEU A 76 17.70 10.08 8.01
C LEU A 76 16.25 10.57 7.86
N PHE A 77 15.38 9.76 7.25
CA PHE A 77 13.98 10.13 7.12
C PHE A 77 13.33 10.37 8.50
N ARG A 78 13.60 9.51 9.47
CA ARG A 78 13.06 9.64 10.83
C ARG A 78 13.58 10.90 11.53
N GLU A 79 14.86 11.19 11.38
CA GLU A 79 15.51 12.39 11.90
C GLU A 79 14.87 13.65 11.31
N LEU A 80 14.75 13.71 9.98
CA LEU A 80 14.13 14.83 9.27
C LEU A 80 12.67 15.02 9.66
N MET A 81 11.90 13.93 9.83
CA MET A 81 10.52 14.01 10.32
C MET A 81 10.41 14.59 11.74
N ASN A 82 11.44 14.46 12.59
CA ASN A 82 11.42 14.96 13.96
C ASN A 82 11.94 16.40 14.10
N HIS A 83 12.92 16.78 13.28
CA HIS A 83 13.65 18.03 13.45
C HIS A 83 13.35 19.08 12.38
N ASP A 84 12.93 18.68 11.18
CA ASP A 84 12.78 19.60 10.06
C ASP A 84 11.30 19.96 9.79
N SER A 85 11.01 21.26 9.87
CA SER A 85 9.68 21.83 9.60
C SER A 85 9.15 21.57 8.17
N SER A 86 10.02 21.22 7.23
CA SER A 86 9.65 20.88 5.86
C SER A 86 9.07 19.47 5.77
N PHE A 87 9.54 18.56 6.62
CA PHE A 87 9.04 17.18 6.72
C PHE A 87 7.87 17.05 7.70
N SER A 88 7.80 17.89 8.73
CA SER A 88 6.71 17.90 9.70
C SER A 88 6.21 19.33 9.97
N PRO A 89 5.50 19.96 9.02
CA PRO A 89 4.88 21.25 9.29
C PRO A 89 3.85 21.10 10.41
N GLN A 90 3.69 22.15 11.22
CA GLN A 90 2.77 22.17 12.37
C GLN A 90 1.31 21.88 11.98
N SER A 91 0.96 22.06 10.71
CA SER A 91 -0.30 21.65 10.12
C SER A 91 -0.07 21.20 8.67
N GLY A 92 -0.66 20.06 8.29
CA GLY A 92 -0.74 19.61 6.89
C GLY A 92 0.30 18.58 6.46
N GLU A 93 0.47 18.48 5.14
CA GLU A 93 1.42 17.57 4.49
C GLU A 93 2.83 18.19 4.40
N PRO A 94 3.88 17.34 4.30
CA PRO A 94 5.25 17.82 4.11
C PRO A 94 5.40 18.72 2.87
N ARG A 95 6.24 19.75 2.98
CA ARG A 95 6.61 20.63 1.86
C ARG A 95 7.60 19.91 0.95
N TRP A 96 7.08 19.05 0.09
CA TRP A 96 7.88 18.11 -0.69
C TRP A 96 9.01 18.72 -1.53
N ARG A 97 8.78 19.91 -2.10
CA ARG A 97 9.81 20.60 -2.90
C ARG A 97 11.03 20.98 -2.05
N ASP A 98 10.80 21.47 -0.83
CA ASP A 98 11.87 21.86 0.09
C ASP A 98 12.48 20.62 0.76
N ALA A 99 11.64 19.66 1.14
CA ALA A 99 12.05 18.40 1.76
C ALA A 99 13.03 17.60 0.87
N VAL A 100 12.80 17.55 -0.44
CA VAL A 100 13.72 16.89 -1.38
C VAL A 100 15.08 17.59 -1.44
N LYS A 101 15.12 18.92 -1.47
CA LYS A 101 16.38 19.67 -1.46
C LYS A 101 17.18 19.39 -0.19
N ILE A 102 16.51 19.38 0.96
CA ILE A 102 17.14 19.08 2.25
C ILE A 102 17.65 17.64 2.28
N TRP A 103 16.86 16.69 1.75
CA TRP A 103 17.29 15.30 1.61
C TRP A 103 18.53 15.19 0.74
N ASN A 104 18.51 15.76 -0.46
CA ASN A 104 19.60 15.61 -1.42
C ASN A 104 20.87 16.35 -0.96
N ALA A 105 20.74 17.48 -0.26
CA ALA A 105 21.86 18.13 0.41
C ALA A 105 22.50 17.26 1.51
N ASN A 106 21.69 16.49 2.26
CA ASN A 106 22.21 15.49 3.19
C ASN A 106 22.84 14.30 2.47
N ALA A 107 22.27 13.89 1.32
CA ALA A 107 22.81 12.83 0.49
C ALA A 107 24.17 13.23 -0.11
N ASP A 108 24.40 14.49 -0.44
CA ASP A 108 25.71 14.97 -0.90
C ASP A 108 26.83 14.83 0.13
N GLN A 109 26.48 14.89 1.42
CA GLN A 109 27.42 14.79 2.54
C GLN A 109 27.65 13.36 3.01
N LYS A 110 26.69 12.44 2.77
CA LYS A 110 26.70 11.06 3.31
C LYS A 110 26.73 10.04 2.17
N ASP A 111 27.75 9.18 2.14
CA ASP A 111 27.97 8.24 1.03
C ASP A 111 26.93 7.11 0.93
N ASN A 112 26.29 6.75 2.04
CA ASN A 112 25.30 5.66 2.11
C ASN A 112 23.85 6.10 1.81
N ILE A 113 23.67 7.32 1.30
CA ILE A 113 22.37 7.91 1.01
C ILE A 113 22.29 8.23 -0.47
N SER A 114 21.30 7.62 -1.14
CA SER A 114 21.02 7.87 -2.55
C SER A 114 20.11 9.09 -2.71
N TYR A 115 20.18 9.75 -3.87
CA TYR A 115 19.27 10.84 -4.18
C TYR A 115 17.82 10.39 -4.23
N LYS A 116 16.91 11.34 -4.02
CA LYS A 116 15.46 11.11 -4.02
C LYS A 116 14.75 12.16 -4.84
N LEU A 117 13.69 11.71 -5.50
CA LEU A 117 12.68 12.56 -6.11
C LEU A 117 11.47 12.74 -5.18
N ILE A 118 10.63 13.73 -5.50
CA ILE A 118 9.41 14.06 -4.75
C ILE A 118 8.49 12.84 -4.68
N GLU A 119 8.33 12.12 -5.79
CA GLU A 119 7.46 10.96 -5.93
C GLU A 119 7.92 9.83 -5.01
N GLN A 120 9.24 9.59 -4.93
CA GLN A 120 9.82 8.55 -4.08
C GLN A 120 9.61 8.86 -2.59
N LEU A 121 9.81 10.12 -2.18
CA LEU A 121 9.56 10.52 -0.80
C LEU A 121 8.07 10.45 -0.44
N LYS A 122 7.17 10.84 -1.35
CA LYS A 122 5.72 10.71 -1.15
C LYS A 122 5.29 9.25 -0.97
N VAL A 123 5.77 8.36 -1.83
CA VAL A 123 5.48 6.92 -1.75
C VAL A 123 6.00 6.35 -0.42
N TYR A 124 7.22 6.70 -0.04
CA TYR A 124 7.78 6.23 1.23
C TYR A 124 7.02 6.80 2.44
N TYR A 125 6.63 8.08 2.40
CA TYR A 125 5.84 8.71 3.46
C TYR A 125 4.48 8.06 3.66
N ALA A 126 3.78 7.71 2.57
CA ALA A 126 2.53 6.97 2.66
C ALA A 126 2.73 5.62 3.36
N LYS A 127 3.78 4.88 2.98
CA LYS A 127 4.17 3.63 3.66
C LYS A 127 4.51 3.86 5.14
N TRP A 128 5.28 4.91 5.43
CA TRP A 128 5.67 5.27 6.79
C TRP A 128 4.47 5.61 7.67
N LYS A 129 3.48 6.36 7.16
CA LYS A 129 2.22 6.64 7.87
C LYS A 129 1.44 5.38 8.20
N ILE A 130 1.35 4.44 7.25
CA ILE A 130 0.70 3.14 7.50
C ILE A 130 1.41 2.40 8.63
N LEU A 131 2.74 2.34 8.58
CA LEU A 131 3.54 1.70 9.64
C LEU A 131 3.38 2.39 10.99
N LEU A 132 3.26 3.72 11.01
CA LEU A 132 2.99 4.49 12.21
C LEU A 132 1.63 4.13 12.81
N HIS A 133 0.57 4.11 12.01
CA HIS A 133 -0.77 3.69 12.45
C HIS A 133 -0.82 2.24 12.91
N VAL A 134 -0.09 1.34 12.24
CA VAL A 134 0.04 -0.06 12.70
C VAL A 134 0.70 -0.10 14.07
N LYS A 135 1.81 0.63 14.27
CA LYS A 135 2.50 0.68 15.56
C LYS A 135 1.62 1.27 16.66
N GLU A 136 0.86 2.31 16.36
CA GLU A 136 -0.12 2.92 17.26
C GLU A 136 -1.22 1.92 17.63
N THR A 137 -1.84 1.29 16.63
CA THR A 137 -2.87 0.26 16.83
C THR A 137 -2.35 -0.92 17.64
N MET A 138 -1.10 -1.34 17.40
CA MET A 138 -0.44 -2.37 18.19
C MET A 138 -0.21 -1.93 19.63
N SER A 139 0.19 -0.68 19.87
CA SER A 139 0.36 -0.12 21.22
C SER A 139 -0.97 -0.10 21.98
N LEU A 140 -2.03 0.39 21.33
CA LEU A 140 -3.38 0.47 21.87
C LEU A 140 -3.97 -0.89 22.24
N SER A 141 -3.80 -1.87 21.35
CA SER A 141 -4.28 -3.24 21.56
C SER A 141 -3.34 -4.08 22.44
N ALA A 142 -2.21 -3.53 22.92
CA ALA A 142 -1.20 -4.31 23.64
C ALA A 142 -1.75 -4.92 24.93
N SER A 143 -2.59 -4.20 25.69
CA SER A 143 -3.18 -4.70 26.94
C SER A 143 -4.08 -5.92 26.71
N ALA A 144 -4.86 -5.93 25.62
CA ALA A 144 -5.71 -7.06 25.25
C ALA A 144 -4.93 -8.21 24.60
N ARG A 145 -3.93 -7.91 23.76
CA ARG A 145 -3.16 -8.92 23.02
C ARG A 145 -2.13 -9.65 23.89
N LYS A 146 -1.52 -8.99 24.87
CA LYS A 146 -0.46 -9.59 25.70
C LYS A 146 -0.93 -10.86 26.43
N PRO A 147 -2.07 -10.86 27.17
CA PRO A 147 -2.54 -12.07 27.83
C PRO A 147 -2.81 -13.21 26.85
N LEU A 148 -3.43 -12.91 25.71
CA LEU A 148 -3.73 -13.91 24.69
C LEU A 148 -2.44 -14.49 24.07
N ALA A 149 -1.43 -13.66 23.80
CA ALA A 149 -0.15 -14.11 23.29
C ALA A 149 0.56 -15.03 24.30
N LEU A 150 0.48 -14.74 25.60
CA LEU A 150 1.03 -15.61 26.64
C LEU A 150 0.33 -16.98 26.68
N ILE A 151 -0.99 -17.01 26.53
CA ILE A 151 -1.76 -18.28 26.49
C ILE A 151 -1.42 -19.09 25.24
N ILE A 152 -1.37 -18.45 24.06
CA ILE A 152 -1.09 -19.12 22.78
C ILE A 152 0.33 -19.69 22.75
N HIS A 153 1.30 -18.97 23.31
CA HIS A 153 2.69 -19.38 23.34
C HIS A 153 3.09 -20.14 24.62
N ASP A 154 2.12 -20.54 25.44
CA ASP A 154 2.37 -21.37 26.61
C ASP A 154 2.86 -22.77 26.18
N PRO A 155 4.07 -23.20 26.57
CA PRO A 155 4.57 -24.55 26.26
C PRO A 155 3.66 -25.67 26.79
N GLN A 156 2.94 -25.43 27.88
CA GLN A 156 2.00 -26.39 28.47
C GLN A 156 0.78 -26.63 27.57
N HIS A 157 0.43 -25.67 26.73
CA HIS A 157 -0.69 -25.80 25.80
C HIS A 157 -0.46 -26.93 24.77
N SER A 158 0.79 -27.16 24.37
CA SER A 158 1.16 -28.27 23.49
C SER A 158 1.17 -29.62 24.21
N ALA A 159 1.48 -29.64 25.51
CA ALA A 159 1.47 -30.85 26.33
C ALA A 159 0.05 -31.33 26.66
N ALA A 160 -0.90 -30.38 26.81
CA ALA A 160 -2.31 -30.66 27.06
C ALA A 160 -3.13 -30.89 25.78
N ALA A 161 -2.51 -30.81 24.60
CA ALA A 161 -3.20 -31.06 23.33
C ALA A 161 -3.63 -32.54 23.25
N PRO A 162 -4.89 -32.84 22.90
CA PRO A 162 -5.35 -34.21 22.77
C PRO A 162 -4.53 -34.92 21.69
N ALA A 163 -4.18 -36.18 21.94
CA ALA A 163 -3.49 -37.01 20.96
C ALA A 163 -4.31 -37.03 19.66
N VAL A 164 -3.79 -36.37 18.63
CA VAL A 164 -4.39 -36.41 17.30
C VAL A 164 -4.28 -37.85 16.84
N GLN A 165 -5.41 -38.48 16.52
CA GLN A 165 -5.38 -39.78 15.86
C GLN A 165 -4.59 -39.62 14.57
N VAL A 166 -3.38 -40.19 14.55
CA VAL A 166 -2.57 -40.30 13.35
C VAL A 166 -3.36 -41.24 12.45
N GLN A 167 -4.18 -40.67 11.58
CA GLN A 167 -4.79 -41.41 10.51
C GLN A 167 -3.62 -41.86 9.64
N GLN A 168 -3.22 -43.13 9.78
CA GLN A 168 -2.27 -43.73 8.86
C GLN A 168 -2.84 -43.47 7.48
N MET A 169 -2.15 -42.63 6.72
CA MET A 169 -2.45 -42.46 5.31
C MET A 169 -2.29 -43.84 4.71
N ARG A 170 -3.42 -44.51 4.47
CA ARG A 170 -3.43 -45.76 3.73
C ARG A 170 -2.73 -45.42 2.41
N PRO A 171 -1.61 -46.07 2.09
CA PRO A 171 -1.00 -45.89 0.79
C PRO A 171 -2.10 -46.05 -0.24
N LEU A 172 -2.28 -45.04 -1.11
CA LEU A 172 -3.20 -45.18 -2.23
C LEU A 172 -2.68 -46.34 -3.07
N ALA A 173 -3.24 -47.53 -2.83
CA ALA A 173 -3.02 -48.69 -3.67
C ALA A 173 -3.77 -48.40 -4.97
N ILE A 174 -3.03 -47.93 -5.97
CA ILE A 174 -3.52 -47.86 -7.34
C ILE A 174 -3.59 -49.31 -7.83
N GLU A 175 -4.69 -50.01 -7.51
CA GLU A 175 -4.87 -51.42 -7.87
C GLU A 175 -5.10 -51.62 -9.38
N ARG A 176 -5.45 -50.55 -10.11
CA ARG A 176 -5.59 -50.57 -11.57
C ARG A 176 -4.91 -49.35 -12.17
N GLY A 177 -3.98 -49.61 -13.08
CA GLY A 177 -3.47 -48.59 -13.99
C GLY A 177 -4.58 -48.03 -14.88
N LEU A 178 -4.24 -47.02 -15.67
CA LEU A 178 -5.11 -46.33 -16.61
C LEU A 178 -6.00 -47.34 -17.35
N LEU A 179 -7.32 -47.30 -17.13
CA LEU A 179 -8.27 -48.13 -17.87
C LEU A 179 -8.09 -47.78 -19.36
N ASP A 180 -7.78 -48.80 -20.17
CA ASP A 180 -7.71 -48.66 -21.62
C ASP A 180 -9.03 -48.07 -22.11
N MET A 181 -8.95 -46.86 -22.65
CA MET A 181 -10.06 -46.21 -23.32
C MET A 181 -10.55 -47.14 -24.42
N PRO A 182 -11.86 -47.45 -24.50
CA PRO A 182 -12.37 -48.36 -25.51
C PRO A 182 -12.03 -47.80 -26.90
N THR A 183 -11.19 -48.53 -27.61
CA THR A 183 -10.83 -48.26 -29.00
C THR A 183 -12.11 -48.34 -29.84
N THR A 184 -12.54 -47.17 -30.29
CA THR A 184 -13.35 -46.86 -31.46
C THR A 184 -14.22 -48.02 -31.99
N THR A 185 -15.51 -48.01 -31.66
CA THR A 185 -16.53 -48.57 -32.56
C THR A 185 -17.45 -47.45 -33.02
N THR A 186 -17.38 -47.25 -34.32
CA THR A 186 -18.15 -46.38 -35.21
C THR A 186 -19.67 -46.37 -34.92
N MET A 187 -20.26 -45.17 -35.03
CA MET A 187 -21.67 -44.83 -35.36
C MET A 187 -22.51 -44.15 -34.25
N THR A 188 -22.64 -42.82 -34.34
CA THR A 188 -23.86 -42.06 -34.73
C THR A 188 -23.78 -40.62 -34.17
N PRO A 189 -24.20 -39.59 -34.93
CA PRO A 189 -24.17 -38.20 -34.47
C PRO A 189 -25.41 -37.93 -33.61
N VAL A 190 -25.23 -37.99 -32.29
CA VAL A 190 -26.20 -37.42 -31.35
C VAL A 190 -25.53 -36.24 -30.69
N THR A 191 -25.98 -35.04 -31.05
CA THR A 191 -25.66 -33.77 -30.39
C THR A 191 -26.07 -33.82 -28.91
N PRO A 192 -25.13 -33.70 -27.95
CA PRO A 192 -25.45 -33.43 -26.57
C PRO A 192 -25.10 -31.97 -26.23
N ASN A 193 -26.14 -31.30 -25.77
CA ASN A 193 -26.18 -29.98 -25.18
C ASN A 193 -25.12 -29.82 -24.07
N LEU A 194 -24.19 -28.88 -24.24
CA LEU A 194 -23.15 -28.52 -23.26
C LEU A 194 -23.76 -27.65 -22.14
N ASN A 195 -24.19 -28.29 -21.05
CA ASN A 195 -24.34 -27.62 -19.77
C ASN A 195 -23.31 -28.19 -18.79
N LEU A 196 -22.14 -27.55 -18.75
CA LEU A 196 -21.13 -27.76 -17.72
C LEU A 196 -21.11 -26.52 -16.80
N PRO A 197 -21.21 -26.67 -15.46
CA PRO A 197 -21.00 -25.58 -14.54
C PRO A 197 -19.50 -25.25 -14.47
N GLY A 198 -19.14 -24.01 -14.83
CA GLY A 198 -17.77 -23.54 -14.79
C GLY A 198 -17.22 -23.36 -13.36
N PRO A 199 -15.89 -23.41 -13.19
CA PRO A 199 -15.23 -23.27 -11.90
C PRO A 199 -15.34 -21.82 -11.34
N PRO A 200 -15.29 -21.65 -10.01
CA PRO A 200 -15.39 -20.33 -9.38
C PRO A 200 -14.14 -19.49 -9.70
N LYS A 201 -14.38 -18.29 -10.27
CA LYS A 201 -13.34 -17.29 -10.52
C LYS A 201 -12.82 -16.70 -9.20
N PRO A 202 -11.52 -16.34 -9.11
CA PRO A 202 -10.93 -15.70 -7.96
C PRO A 202 -11.46 -14.27 -7.77
N HIS A 203 -11.73 -13.92 -6.52
CA HIS A 203 -12.15 -12.59 -6.08
C HIS A 203 -11.03 -11.56 -6.26
N ASN A 204 -11.20 -10.64 -7.21
CA ASN A 204 -10.42 -9.40 -7.28
C ASN A 204 -11.03 -8.35 -6.33
N HIS A 205 -10.32 -8.05 -5.25
CA HIS A 205 -10.60 -6.87 -4.42
C HIS A 205 -9.97 -5.63 -5.07
N SER A 206 -10.77 -4.86 -5.80
CA SER A 206 -10.40 -3.51 -6.22
C SER A 206 -10.84 -2.49 -5.16
N THR A 207 -9.87 -1.95 -4.44
CA THR A 207 -10.06 -0.88 -3.45
C THR A 207 -10.20 0.46 -4.18
N THR A 208 -11.42 1.00 -4.26
CA THR A 208 -11.68 2.35 -4.78
C THR A 208 -11.56 3.35 -3.64
N ASN A 209 -10.48 4.14 -3.63
CA ASN A 209 -10.34 5.30 -2.74
C ASN A 209 -11.23 6.44 -3.26
N GLN A 210 -12.23 6.83 -2.47
CA GLN A 210 -12.99 8.07 -2.67
C GLN A 210 -12.50 9.11 -1.66
N THR A 211 -11.95 10.19 -2.19
CA THR A 211 -11.63 11.45 -1.51
C THR A 211 -12.90 12.28 -1.35
N PRO A 212 -13.20 12.83 -0.16
CA PRO A 212 -14.12 13.95 -0.05
C PRO A 212 -13.34 15.27 0.05
N SER A 213 -13.60 16.15 -0.92
CA SER A 213 -13.29 17.58 -0.85
C SER A 213 -14.21 18.25 0.18
N THR A 214 -13.65 19.03 1.10
CA THR A 214 -14.43 19.97 1.92
C THR A 214 -13.77 21.33 1.95
N SER A 215 -14.58 22.30 1.56
CA SER A 215 -14.34 23.74 1.46
C SER A 215 -14.01 24.38 2.80
N ALA A 216 -13.13 25.37 2.75
CA ALA A 216 -12.69 26.18 3.88
C ALA A 216 -13.79 27.14 4.36
N THR A 217 -13.87 27.33 5.68
CA THR A 217 -14.55 28.44 6.33
C THR A 217 -13.52 29.16 7.18
N GLU A 218 -13.31 30.43 6.87
CA GLU A 218 -12.42 31.39 7.55
C GLU A 218 -13.00 31.80 8.89
N THR A 219 -12.20 31.87 9.98
CA THR A 219 -12.13 32.99 10.97
C THR A 219 -11.08 32.72 12.09
N PRO A 220 -10.67 33.68 12.96
CA PRO A 220 -9.30 34.15 13.01
C PRO A 220 -8.54 33.87 14.32
N ALA A 221 -7.27 34.25 14.32
CA ALA A 221 -6.25 34.12 15.37
C ALA A 221 -6.55 34.84 16.69
N PRO A 222 -5.82 34.46 17.76
CA PRO A 222 -5.32 35.46 18.69
C PRO A 222 -3.79 35.38 18.91
N THR A 223 -3.24 36.58 18.94
CA THR A 223 -1.87 37.00 19.23
C THR A 223 -1.62 36.99 20.76
N SER A 224 -0.50 36.44 21.22
CA SER A 224 0.17 36.84 22.48
C SER A 224 1.55 36.16 22.54
N SER A 225 2.65 36.87 22.31
CA SER A 225 3.38 37.77 23.24
C SER A 225 4.17 37.01 24.31
N VAL A 226 5.47 36.90 24.03
CA VAL A 226 6.57 36.38 24.84
C VAL A 226 6.83 37.30 26.06
N LYS A 227 7.09 36.70 27.23
CA LYS A 227 7.96 37.30 28.25
C LYS A 227 8.90 36.25 28.84
N HIS A 228 10.19 36.54 28.70
CA HIS A 228 11.30 35.86 29.35
C HIS A 228 11.33 36.16 30.86
N GLY A 229 11.65 35.15 31.66
CA GLY A 229 12.00 35.30 33.07
C GLY A 229 13.06 34.26 33.43
N SER A 230 14.30 34.71 33.56
CA SER A 230 15.43 33.93 34.09
C SER A 230 15.25 33.70 35.59
N GLY A 231 15.45 32.45 36.02
CA GLY A 231 15.53 32.07 37.43
C GLY A 231 16.33 30.80 37.58
N SER A 232 17.63 30.92 37.86
CA SER A 232 18.49 29.82 38.27
C SER A 232 18.13 29.38 39.68
N HIS A 233 17.77 28.11 39.86
CA HIS A 233 17.78 27.44 41.15
C HIS A 233 18.41 26.06 41.01
N MET A 234 19.42 25.81 41.84
CA MET A 234 20.02 24.50 42.10
C MET A 234 18.98 23.56 42.72
N VAL A 235 18.80 22.36 42.16
CA VAL A 235 18.22 21.22 42.90
C VAL A 235 18.95 19.94 42.49
N GLN A 236 19.44 19.24 43.52
CA GLN A 236 20.07 17.93 43.46
C GLN A 236 19.08 16.82 43.07
N ALA A 237 19.63 15.83 42.36
CA ALA A 237 19.27 14.41 42.34
C ALA A 237 17.80 14.01 42.54
N ASN A 238 17.12 13.73 41.42
CA ASN A 238 16.15 12.64 41.30
C ASN A 238 16.20 12.14 39.86
N HIS A 239 17.09 11.18 39.58
CA HIS A 239 17.15 10.50 38.28
C HIS A 239 16.00 9.50 38.18
N ILE A 240 14.77 10.02 38.17
CA ILE A 240 13.58 9.30 37.73
C ILE A 240 13.79 9.05 36.24
N ASP A 241 13.73 7.79 35.85
CA ASP A 241 13.96 7.32 34.48
C ASP A 241 13.12 8.14 33.48
N MET A 242 13.78 9.08 32.79
CA MET A 242 13.21 9.95 31.76
C MET A 242 12.48 9.13 30.68
N ARG A 243 12.89 7.87 30.49
CA ARG A 243 12.24 6.93 29.57
C ARG A 243 10.86 6.51 30.07
N ALA A 244 10.71 6.25 31.38
CA ALA A 244 9.44 5.90 31.99
C ALA A 244 8.46 7.08 31.98
N GLN A 245 8.94 8.31 32.21
CA GLN A 245 8.12 9.52 32.08
C GLN A 245 7.70 9.77 30.63
N ALA A 246 8.59 9.59 29.65
CA ALA A 246 8.25 9.72 28.24
C ALA A 246 7.22 8.66 27.80
N GLU A 247 7.33 7.42 28.29
CA GLU A 247 6.36 6.36 28.00
C GLU A 247 5.00 6.65 28.64
N MET A 248 4.97 7.15 29.87
CA MET A 248 3.75 7.54 30.57
C MET A 248 3.03 8.70 29.86
N LEU A 249 3.77 9.73 29.43
CA LEU A 249 3.22 10.84 28.65
C LEU A 249 2.71 10.39 27.28
N ALA A 250 3.41 9.45 26.63
CA ALA A 250 2.94 8.87 25.37
C ALA A 250 1.62 8.10 25.56
N ARG A 251 1.50 7.31 26.65
CA ARG A 251 0.26 6.61 26.99
C ARG A 251 -0.88 7.57 27.29
N GLN A 252 -0.61 8.67 28.00
CA GLN A 252 -1.63 9.65 28.36
C GLN A 252 -2.16 10.40 27.13
N ARG A 253 -1.27 10.85 26.23
CA ARG A 253 -1.70 11.49 24.97
C ARG A 253 -2.58 10.58 24.12
N VAL A 254 -2.28 9.28 24.12
CA VAL A 254 -3.05 8.25 23.39
C VAL A 254 -4.41 7.99 24.05
N ALA A 255 -4.49 7.97 25.38
CA ALA A 255 -5.75 7.85 26.10
C ALA A 255 -6.67 9.07 25.85
N ASP A 256 -6.09 10.28 25.85
CA ASP A 256 -6.81 11.53 25.60
C ASP A 256 -7.32 11.64 24.16
N THR A 257 -6.53 11.18 23.17
CA THR A 257 -7.02 11.09 21.79
C THR A 257 -8.15 10.09 21.67
N MET A 258 -8.08 8.92 22.31
CA MET A 258 -9.18 7.94 22.31
C MET A 258 -10.47 8.45 22.96
N ALA A 259 -10.37 9.26 24.02
CA ALA A 259 -11.54 9.87 24.66
C ALA A 259 -12.20 10.93 23.75
N LYS A 260 -11.40 11.70 22.99
CA LYS A 260 -11.90 12.72 22.05
C LYS A 260 -12.30 12.17 20.68
N SER A 261 -11.72 11.06 20.24
CA SER A 261 -11.91 10.49 18.89
C SER A 261 -12.77 9.23 18.88
N LYS A 262 -13.84 9.19 19.67
CA LYS A 262 -15.02 8.42 19.27
C LYS A 262 -15.87 9.32 18.39
N PRO A 263 -15.57 9.50 17.08
CA PRO A 263 -16.59 10.02 16.20
C PRO A 263 -17.73 9.02 16.29
N ALA A 264 -18.89 9.46 16.79
CA ALA A 264 -20.11 8.71 16.64
C ALA A 264 -20.22 8.44 15.13
N LEU A 265 -19.97 7.19 14.71
CA LEU A 265 -20.04 6.79 13.31
C LEU A 265 -21.43 7.19 12.83
N ALA A 266 -21.50 8.23 12.01
CA ALA A 266 -22.76 8.67 11.45
C ALA A 266 -23.44 7.44 10.83
N PRO A 267 -24.70 7.15 11.18
CA PRO A 267 -25.36 5.93 10.72
C PRO A 267 -25.34 5.90 9.20
N ARG A 268 -24.72 4.86 8.62
CA ARG A 268 -24.66 4.69 7.16
C ARG A 268 -26.08 4.67 6.61
N LYS A 269 -26.37 5.54 5.65
CA LYS A 269 -27.67 5.57 4.95
C LYS A 269 -27.98 4.16 4.40
N ARG A 270 -29.14 3.61 4.76
CA ARG A 270 -29.59 2.30 4.27
C ARG A 270 -29.76 2.36 2.74
N ARG A 271 -29.28 1.33 2.04
CA ARG A 271 -29.36 1.26 0.58
C ARG A 271 -30.75 0.77 0.15
N THR A 272 -31.36 1.44 -0.81
CA THR A 272 -32.58 0.96 -1.48
C THR A 272 -32.24 0.06 -2.65
N CYS A 273 -33.15 -0.83 -3.03
CA CYS A 273 -32.97 -1.67 -4.21
C CYS A 273 -32.90 -0.83 -5.48
N ARG A 274 -31.83 -1.00 -6.28
CA ARG A 274 -31.62 -0.26 -7.55
C ARG A 274 -32.67 -0.53 -8.63
N LYS A 275 -33.47 -1.59 -8.48
CA LYS A 275 -34.54 -1.98 -9.41
C LYS A 275 -35.91 -1.44 -8.99
N CYS A 276 -36.29 -1.60 -7.71
CA CYS A 276 -37.63 -1.26 -7.23
C CYS A 276 -37.70 -0.16 -6.15
N ALA A 277 -36.56 0.41 -5.75
CA ALA A 277 -36.40 1.47 -4.74
C ALA A 277 -36.94 1.17 -3.31
N LYS A 278 -37.41 -0.04 -3.02
CA LYS A 278 -37.82 -0.43 -1.66
C LYS A 278 -36.60 -0.61 -0.74
N LEU A 279 -36.73 -0.16 0.51
CA LEU A 279 -35.71 -0.25 1.58
C LEU A 279 -35.48 -1.70 2.05
N GLU A 280 -36.55 -2.48 2.16
CA GLU A 280 -36.52 -3.86 2.67
C GLU A 280 -36.63 -4.90 1.55
N CYS A 281 -36.15 -4.56 0.35
CA CYS A 281 -36.08 -5.54 -0.72
C CYS A 281 -34.77 -6.32 -0.64
N PRO A 282 -34.78 -7.68 -0.77
CA PRO A 282 -33.57 -8.49 -0.90
C PRO A 282 -32.66 -8.02 -2.04
N GLY A 283 -33.27 -7.37 -3.05
CA GLY A 283 -32.60 -6.69 -4.15
C GLY A 283 -31.73 -5.48 -3.79
N SER A 284 -31.71 -5.04 -2.53
CA SER A 284 -30.82 -3.98 -2.03
C SER A 284 -29.35 -4.40 -2.04
N GLN A 285 -29.08 -5.69 -1.85
CA GLN A 285 -27.74 -6.27 -1.92
C GLN A 285 -27.40 -6.63 -3.38
N THR A 286 -28.24 -7.44 -4.01
CA THR A 286 -28.03 -7.91 -5.39
C THR A 286 -29.33 -7.88 -6.17
N VAL A 287 -29.36 -7.20 -7.33
CA VAL A 287 -30.58 -6.98 -8.12
C VAL A 287 -31.24 -8.28 -8.59
N SER A 288 -30.47 -9.37 -8.79
CA SER A 288 -30.99 -10.70 -9.13
C SER A 288 -31.99 -11.25 -8.11
N ASN A 289 -31.90 -10.80 -6.85
CA ASN A 289 -32.79 -11.22 -5.77
C ASN A 289 -34.07 -10.38 -5.69
N CYS A 290 -34.25 -9.42 -6.61
CA CYS A 290 -35.43 -8.55 -6.66
C CYS A 290 -36.51 -9.11 -7.58
N TRP A 291 -37.64 -9.53 -7.00
CA TRP A 291 -38.81 -10.04 -7.73
C TRP A 291 -39.84 -8.96 -8.04
N ASN A 292 -39.69 -7.77 -7.45
CA ASN A 292 -40.55 -6.63 -7.74
C ASN A 292 -40.32 -6.11 -9.17
N PRO A 293 -41.36 -5.54 -9.82
CA PRO A 293 -41.20 -4.84 -11.09
C PRO A 293 -40.26 -3.64 -10.94
N CYS A 294 -39.54 -3.31 -12.02
CA CYS A 294 -38.68 -2.13 -12.03
C CYS A 294 -39.49 -0.85 -11.83
N GLN A 295 -38.94 0.11 -11.07
CA GLN A 295 -39.56 1.42 -10.87
C GLN A 295 -39.67 2.23 -12.17
N ASP A 296 -38.72 2.06 -13.09
CA ASP A 296 -38.65 2.84 -14.32
C ASP A 296 -39.47 2.15 -15.43
N CYS A 297 -39.22 0.86 -15.70
CA CYS A 297 -39.81 0.16 -16.85
C CYS A 297 -40.89 -0.88 -16.53
N ARG A 298 -41.21 -1.07 -15.25
CA ARG A 298 -42.23 -2.03 -14.77
C ARG A 298 -41.99 -3.50 -15.12
N THR A 299 -40.90 -3.88 -15.79
CA THR A 299 -40.59 -5.28 -16.09
C THR A 299 -39.89 -5.98 -14.92
N ILE A 300 -40.15 -7.28 -14.77
CA ILE A 300 -39.52 -8.14 -13.76
C ILE A 300 -38.09 -8.51 -14.19
N ASN A 301 -37.81 -8.66 -15.47
CA ASN A 301 -36.47 -9.01 -15.98
C ASN A 301 -35.61 -7.76 -16.29
N CYS A 302 -35.64 -6.77 -15.41
CA CYS A 302 -34.86 -5.54 -15.55
C CYS A 302 -33.59 -5.54 -14.69
N ARG A 303 -32.48 -5.01 -15.25
CA ARG A 303 -31.21 -4.81 -14.54
C ARG A 303 -31.26 -3.71 -13.47
N GLY A 304 -32.31 -2.88 -13.47
CA GLY A 304 -32.44 -1.69 -12.61
C GLY A 304 -31.52 -0.55 -13.05
N ARG A 305 -31.44 0.53 -12.25
CA ARG A 305 -30.56 1.66 -12.55
C ARG A 305 -29.08 1.32 -12.39
N ASN A 306 -28.23 1.92 -13.23
CA ASN A 306 -26.78 1.76 -13.16
C ASN A 306 -26.23 2.52 -11.94
N SER A 307 -25.46 1.84 -11.08
CA SER A 307 -24.86 2.48 -9.89
C SER A 307 -23.81 3.53 -10.21
N LYS A 308 -23.25 3.53 -11.43
CA LYS A 308 -22.32 4.56 -11.90
C LYS A 308 -23.04 5.81 -12.44
N ARG A 309 -24.34 5.72 -12.72
CA ARG A 309 -25.18 6.77 -13.31
C ARG A 309 -26.59 6.74 -12.66
N PRO A 310 -26.72 6.99 -11.34
CA PRO A 310 -27.98 6.85 -10.59
C PRO A 310 -29.11 7.78 -11.07
N GLU A 311 -28.75 8.87 -11.73
CA GLU A 311 -29.64 9.85 -12.34
C GLU A 311 -30.36 9.33 -13.59
N LYS A 312 -29.77 8.36 -14.30
CA LYS A 312 -30.35 7.80 -15.52
C LYS A 312 -31.34 6.68 -15.23
N THR A 313 -32.33 6.53 -16.12
CA THR A 313 -33.30 5.43 -16.04
C THR A 313 -32.64 4.07 -16.28
N CYS A 314 -33.37 2.98 -16.01
CA CYS A 314 -32.88 1.62 -16.21
C CYS A 314 -32.51 1.25 -17.67
N TYR A 315 -32.89 2.06 -18.66
CA TYR A 315 -32.52 1.86 -20.07
C TYR A 315 -31.31 2.71 -20.43
N GLU A 316 -31.42 4.03 -20.28
CA GLU A 316 -30.37 5.00 -20.64
C GLU A 316 -29.08 4.86 -19.83
N GLY A 317 -29.16 4.23 -18.66
CA GLY A 317 -28.01 4.06 -17.76
C GLY A 317 -27.04 2.97 -18.22
N TRP A 318 -27.46 2.06 -19.10
CA TRP A 318 -26.68 0.89 -19.53
C TRP A 318 -26.18 0.95 -20.96
N ASP A 319 -26.68 1.91 -21.74
CA ASP A 319 -26.13 2.34 -23.02
C ASP A 319 -24.92 3.30 -22.81
#